data_AF-A0A2D6AP39-F1
#
_entry.id   AF-A0A2D6AP39-F1
#
_cell.length_a   1.000
_cell.length_b   1.000
_cell.length_c   1.000
_cell.angle_alpha   90.00
_cell.angle_beta   90.00
_cell.angle_gamma   90.00
#
_symmetry.space_group_name_H-M   'P 1'
#
loop_
_entity.id
_entity.type
_entity.pdbx_description
1 polymer ?
#
loop_
_entity_poly.entity_id
_entity_poly.type
_entity_poly.pdbx_seq_one_letter_code
_entity_poly.pdbx_strand_id
1 'polypeptide(L)'
;MLSSSDVNFLGQILNDTWGQSTRGDFRSPTMSIRTSLQGDCLSCVYTTIVHLASERNLRDQVKVFEDESTKLIGDYIKELKKEFKNSSGRAIKLKELSSSDNVELITASPFTPRKTAYYRRFTRFRIE
;
A
#
# COMPACT_ATOMS: atom_id res chain seq x y z
N MET A 1 -2.05 -16.48 -16.85
CA MET A 1 -1.53 -17.24 -15.69
C MET A 1 -0.07 -16.91 -15.54
N LEU A 2 0.34 -16.56 -14.32
CA LEU A 2 1.75 -16.36 -13.99
C LEU A 2 2.52 -17.66 -14.19
N SER A 3 3.68 -17.60 -14.86
CA SER A 3 4.60 -18.73 -14.85
C SER A 3 5.31 -18.82 -13.50
N SER A 4 5.86 -19.99 -13.15
CA SER A 4 6.65 -20.15 -11.92
C SER A 4 7.83 -19.17 -11.86
N SER A 5 8.43 -18.85 -13.02
CA SER A 5 9.48 -17.83 -13.11
C SER A 5 8.96 -16.43 -12.80
N ASP A 6 7.78 -16.06 -13.31
CA ASP A 6 7.16 -14.76 -13.02
C ASP A 6 6.84 -14.61 -11.53
N VAL A 7 6.36 -15.68 -10.89
CA VAL A 7 6.12 -15.72 -9.44
C VAL A 7 7.41 -15.52 -8.67
N ASN A 8 8.52 -16.13 -9.11
CA ASN A 8 9.83 -15.95 -8.46
C ASN A 8 10.35 -14.52 -8.60
N PHE A 9 10.25 -13.93 -9.81
CA PHE A 9 10.63 -12.53 -10.02
C PHE A 9 9.80 -11.60 -9.14
N LEU A 10 8.47 -11.77 -9.14
CA LEU A 10 7.58 -10.99 -8.27
C LEU A 10 7.87 -11.24 -6.80
N GLY A 11 8.18 -12.47 -6.38
CA GLY A 11 8.52 -12.80 -5.01
C GLY A 11 9.77 -12.05 -4.54
N GLN A 12 10.84 -12.06 -5.34
CA GLN A 12 12.05 -11.30 -5.05
C GLN A 12 11.79 -9.80 -5.01
N ILE A 13 10.99 -9.32 -5.96
CA ILE A 13 10.57 -7.93 -6.08
C ILE A 13 9.77 -7.51 -4.83
N LEU A 14 8.77 -8.27 -4.42
CA LEU A 14 7.91 -7.93 -3.29
C LEU A 14 8.60 -8.13 -1.93
N ASN A 15 9.76 -8.77 -1.90
CA ASN A 15 10.46 -9.07 -0.67
C ASN A 15 11.10 -7.81 -0.06
N ASP A 16 10.49 -7.32 1.02
CA ASP A 16 10.97 -6.20 1.83
C ASP A 16 11.55 -6.65 3.19
N THR A 17 12.00 -7.92 3.27
CA THR A 17 12.66 -8.46 4.47
C THR A 17 14.10 -7.97 4.64
N TRP A 18 14.71 -8.35 5.76
CA TRP A 18 16.00 -7.86 6.24
C TRP A 18 17.08 -7.81 5.14
N GLY A 19 17.69 -6.64 4.97
CA GLY A 19 18.76 -6.40 3.98
C GLY A 19 18.28 -5.90 2.61
N GLN A 20 16.96 -5.81 2.38
CA GLN A 20 16.37 -5.19 1.20
C GLN A 20 15.57 -3.95 1.64
N SER A 21 15.86 -2.79 1.07
CA SER A 21 15.04 -1.59 1.29
C SER A 21 13.69 -1.77 0.61
N THR A 22 12.61 -1.33 1.27
CA THR A 22 11.33 -1.17 0.59
C THR A 22 11.53 -0.28 -0.64
N ARG A 23 10.94 -0.65 -1.78
CA ARG A 23 11.07 0.09 -3.04
C ARG A 23 10.86 1.59 -2.84
N GLY A 24 11.74 2.40 -3.41
CA GLY A 24 11.63 3.86 -3.41
C GLY A 24 11.48 4.49 -2.01
N ASP A 25 11.00 5.73 -1.99
CA ASP A 25 10.66 6.46 -0.76
C ASP A 25 9.25 6.07 -0.22
N PHE A 26 8.71 4.90 -0.59
CA PHE A 26 7.35 4.46 -0.20
C PHE A 26 7.25 3.92 1.23
N ARG A 27 8.30 4.12 2.03
CA ARG A 27 8.34 3.82 3.44
C ARG A 27 8.92 5.01 4.19
N SER A 28 8.11 5.60 5.05
CA SER A 28 8.53 6.65 5.96
C SER A 28 8.22 6.22 7.40
N PRO A 29 8.68 6.97 8.42
CA PRO A 29 8.30 6.70 9.79
C PRO A 29 6.78 6.75 10.02
N THR A 30 6.04 7.46 9.17
CA THR A 30 4.61 7.68 9.31
C THR A 30 3.75 6.88 8.32
N MET A 31 4.33 6.37 7.23
CA MET A 31 3.61 5.60 6.21
C MET A 31 4.37 4.36 5.72
N SER A 32 3.62 3.35 5.29
CA SER A 32 4.17 2.16 4.64
C SER A 32 3.20 1.57 3.64
N ILE A 33 3.74 1.03 2.54
CA ILE A 33 3.00 0.18 1.61
C ILE A 33 3.51 -1.26 1.77
N ARG A 34 2.62 -2.18 2.14
CA ARG A 34 2.90 -3.61 2.19
C ARG A 34 2.18 -4.34 1.09
N THR A 35 2.81 -5.36 0.54
CA THR A 35 2.25 -6.14 -0.55
C THR A 35 2.33 -7.63 -0.27
N SER A 36 1.35 -8.38 -0.79
CA SER A 36 1.32 -9.83 -0.71
C SER A 36 0.73 -10.40 -1.99
N LEU A 37 1.37 -11.44 -2.53
CA LEU A 37 0.90 -12.14 -3.72
C LEU A 37 0.21 -13.46 -3.33
N GLN A 38 -1.01 -13.69 -3.81
CA GLN A 38 -1.74 -14.93 -3.65
C GLN A 38 -2.30 -15.37 -5.01
N GLY A 39 -1.68 -16.39 -5.60
CA GLY A 39 -1.99 -16.80 -6.98
C GLY A 39 -1.75 -15.63 -7.96
N ASP A 40 -2.76 -15.29 -8.74
CA ASP A 40 -2.74 -14.15 -9.67
C ASP A 40 -3.20 -12.81 -9.04
N CYS A 41 -3.43 -12.78 -7.71
CA CYS A 41 -3.92 -11.61 -7.00
C CYS A 41 -2.83 -10.96 -6.14
N LEU A 42 -2.49 -9.71 -6.45
CA LEU A 42 -1.62 -8.86 -5.65
C LEU A 42 -2.47 -8.00 -4.72
N SER A 43 -2.32 -8.17 -3.41
CA SER A 43 -2.91 -7.28 -2.40
C SER A 43 -1.88 -6.23 -1.99
N CYS A 44 -2.31 -4.98 -1.94
CA CYS A 44 -1.53 -3.81 -1.54
C CYS A 44 -2.24 -3.14 -0.36
N VAL A 45 -1.50 -2.90 0.72
CA VAL A 45 -2.00 -2.28 1.94
C VAL A 45 -1.16 -1.05 2.23
N TYR A 46 -1.73 0.12 1.98
CA TYR A 46 -1.19 1.38 2.47
C TYR A 46 -1.61 1.57 3.92
N THR A 47 -0.67 1.95 4.78
CA THR A 47 -0.93 2.29 6.19
C THR A 47 -0.23 3.60 6.51
N THR A 48 -0.94 4.55 7.08
CA THR A 48 -0.37 5.80 7.60
C THR A 48 -0.91 6.15 8.98
N ILE A 49 -0.08 6.81 9.79
CA ILE A 49 -0.45 7.31 11.12
C ILE A 49 -1.05 8.70 10.96
N VAL A 50 -2.27 8.88 11.45
CA VAL A 50 -3.00 10.15 11.39
C VAL A 50 -3.33 10.65 12.78
N HIS A 51 -3.19 11.97 12.97
CA HIS A 51 -3.54 12.63 14.22
C HIS A 51 -4.83 13.42 14.05
N LEU A 52 -5.87 12.96 14.73
CA LEU A 52 -7.21 13.51 14.68
C LEU A 52 -7.38 14.51 15.84
N ALA A 53 -7.58 15.78 15.50
CA ALA A 53 -7.79 16.85 16.48
C ALA A 53 -9.26 16.94 16.96
N SER A 54 -10.23 16.58 16.11
CA SER A 54 -11.65 16.53 16.47
C SER A 54 -12.43 15.59 15.52
N GLU A 55 -13.51 14.99 16.00
CA GLU A 55 -14.35 14.08 15.19
C GLU A 55 -15.07 14.81 14.05
N ARG A 56 -15.35 16.11 14.19
CA ARG A 56 -16.03 16.91 13.15
C ARG A 56 -15.19 17.09 11.88
N ASN A 57 -13.86 17.12 11.99
CA ASN A 57 -12.95 17.31 10.85
C ASN A 57 -12.43 15.99 10.26
N LEU A 58 -12.93 14.86 10.77
CA LEU A 58 -12.42 13.53 10.43
C LEU A 58 -12.74 13.15 8.98
N ARG A 59 -13.93 13.51 8.47
CA ARG A 59 -14.32 13.23 7.08
C ARG A 59 -13.44 13.97 6.06
N ASP A 60 -13.17 15.25 6.31
CA ASP A 60 -12.34 16.05 5.39
C ASP A 60 -10.88 15.58 5.39
N GLN A 61 -10.36 15.18 6.56
CA GLN A 61 -9.02 14.61 6.67
C GLN A 61 -8.91 13.24 5.99
N VAL A 62 -9.92 12.37 6.15
CA VAL A 62 -9.96 11.05 5.49
C VAL A 62 -9.88 11.20 3.98
N LYS A 63 -10.57 12.17 3.38
CA LYS A 63 -10.51 12.41 1.94
C LYS A 63 -9.10 12.77 1.45
N VAL A 64 -8.36 13.56 2.21
CA VAL A 64 -6.96 13.90 1.88
C VAL A 64 -6.09 12.64 1.86
N PHE A 65 -6.24 11.77 2.87
CA PHE A 65 -5.50 10.51 2.92
C PHE A 65 -5.97 9.52 1.85
N GLU A 66 -7.23 9.60 1.43
CA GLU A 66 -7.77 8.83 0.32
C GLU A 66 -7.08 9.18 -1.01
N ASP A 67 -6.99 10.47 -1.32
CA ASP A 67 -6.35 10.96 -2.52
C ASP A 67 -4.83 10.66 -2.51
N GLU A 68 -4.18 10.89 -1.36
CA GLU A 68 -2.75 10.61 -1.17
C GLU A 68 -2.44 9.11 -1.33
N SER A 69 -3.20 8.25 -0.66
CA SER A 69 -3.00 6.80 -0.72
C SER A 69 -3.22 6.25 -2.13
N THR A 70 -4.21 6.76 -2.86
CA THR A 70 -4.46 6.37 -4.25
C THR A 70 -3.28 6.74 -5.15
N LYS A 71 -2.73 7.95 -4.98
CA LYS A 71 -1.56 8.41 -5.72
C LYS A 71 -0.33 7.55 -5.41
N LEU A 72 -0.03 7.33 -4.13
CA LEU A 72 1.14 6.56 -3.69
C LEU A 72 1.05 5.09 -4.12
N ILE A 73 -0.12 4.46 -4.01
CA ILE A 73 -0.34 3.11 -4.53
C ILE A 73 -0.13 3.09 -6.05
N GLY A 74 -0.64 4.10 -6.76
CA GLY A 74 -0.44 4.22 -8.20
C GLY A 74 1.04 4.30 -8.58
N ASP A 75 1.82 5.12 -7.88
CA ASP A 75 3.26 5.27 -8.12
C ASP A 75 4.04 4.01 -7.73
N TYR A 76 3.70 3.37 -6.61
CA TYR A 76 4.26 2.07 -6.23
C TYR A 76 4.04 1.00 -7.31
N ILE A 77 2.83 0.92 -7.88
CA ILE A 77 2.50 -0.04 -8.94
C ILE A 77 3.27 0.26 -10.23
N LYS A 78 3.54 1.54 -10.54
CA LYS A 78 4.39 1.91 -11.69
C LYS A 78 5.84 1.43 -11.49
N GLU A 79 6.40 1.65 -10.30
CA GLU A 79 7.76 1.17 -9.98
C GLU A 79 7.84 -0.35 -10.02
N LEU A 80 6.87 -1.04 -9.42
CA LEU A 80 6.80 -2.50 -9.46
C LEU A 80 6.76 -3.04 -10.90
N LYS A 81 5.98 -2.42 -11.79
CA LYS A 81 5.95 -2.80 -13.22
C LYS A 81 7.29 -2.56 -13.90
N LYS A 82 7.98 -1.46 -13.57
CA LYS A 82 9.29 -1.12 -14.13
C LYS A 82 10.35 -2.14 -13.71
N GLU A 83 10.41 -2.47 -12.42
CA GLU A 83 11.36 -3.46 -11.90
C GLU A 83 11.06 -4.86 -12.43
N PHE A 84 9.79 -5.26 -12.49
CA PHE A 84 9.41 -6.54 -13.09
C PHE A 84 9.88 -6.63 -14.55
N LYS A 85 9.70 -5.55 -15.33
CA LYS A 85 10.17 -5.50 -16.71
C LYS A 85 11.70 -5.59 -16.81
N ASN A 86 12.42 -4.97 -15.88
CA ASN A 86 13.88 -5.03 -15.83
C ASN A 86 14.39 -6.43 -15.50
N SER A 87 13.72 -7.15 -14.58
CA SER A 87 14.16 -8.48 -14.14
C SER A 87 13.72 -9.61 -15.09
N SER A 88 12.51 -9.55 -15.63
CA SER A 88 11.93 -10.62 -16.47
C SER A 88 12.04 -10.37 -17.97
N GLY A 89 12.32 -9.12 -18.40
CA GLY A 89 12.22 -8.69 -19.79
C GLY A 89 10.79 -8.53 -20.33
N ARG A 90 9.76 -8.89 -19.53
CA ARG A 90 8.35 -8.85 -19.92
C ARG A 90 7.59 -7.74 -19.18
N ALA A 91 6.57 -7.18 -19.83
CA ALA A 91 5.59 -6.34 -19.14
C ALA A 91 4.50 -7.18 -18.46
N ILE A 92 4.04 -6.73 -17.29
CA ILE A 92 2.85 -7.26 -16.61
C ILE A 92 1.74 -6.23 -16.60
N LYS A 93 0.51 -6.70 -16.76
CA LYS A 93 -0.68 -5.87 -16.63
C LYS A 93 -1.31 -6.14 -15.27
N LEU A 94 -1.64 -5.07 -14.57
CA LEU A 94 -2.31 -5.12 -13.27
C LEU A 94 -3.65 -4.41 -13.42
N LYS A 95 -4.74 -5.14 -13.16
CA LYS A 95 -6.10 -4.63 -13.18
C LYS A 95 -6.60 -4.52 -11.74
N GLU A 96 -7.06 -3.34 -11.34
CA GLU A 96 -7.67 -3.16 -10.03
C GLU A 96 -8.98 -3.95 -9.92
N LEU A 97 -9.13 -4.72 -8.85
CA LEU A 97 -10.33 -5.50 -8.54
C LEU A 97 -11.22 -4.80 -7.51
N SER A 98 -10.60 -4.26 -6.47
CA SER A 98 -11.29 -3.61 -5.37
C SER A 98 -10.35 -2.68 -4.63
N SER A 99 -10.89 -1.58 -4.13
CA SER A 99 -10.21 -0.71 -3.18
C SER A 99 -11.17 -0.34 -2.05
N SER A 100 -10.72 -0.46 -0.81
CA SER A 100 -11.48 -0.04 0.37
C SER A 100 -10.55 0.55 1.41
N ASP A 101 -11.06 1.43 2.24
CA ASP A 101 -10.30 2.08 3.30
C ASP A 101 -10.91 1.83 4.69
N ASN A 102 -10.08 2.01 5.72
CA ASN A 102 -10.45 1.83 7.11
C ASN A 102 -9.66 2.79 7.99
N VAL A 103 -10.32 3.34 9.01
CA VAL A 103 -9.70 4.17 10.05
C VAL A 103 -9.80 3.45 11.39
N GLU A 104 -8.66 3.09 11.97
CA GLU A 104 -8.56 2.35 13.22
C GLU A 104 -7.94 3.25 14.30
N LEU A 105 -8.70 3.59 15.35
CA LEU A 105 -8.19 4.35 16.49
C LEU A 105 -7.21 3.51 17.32
N ILE A 106 -5.98 4.01 17.49
CA ILE A 106 -4.91 3.33 18.25
C ILE A 106 -5.02 3.69 19.73
N THR A 107 -5.22 4.98 20.01
CA THR A 107 -5.31 5.50 21.38
C THR A 107 -6.46 6.48 21.49
N ALA A 108 -7.39 6.15 22.38
CA ALA A 108 -8.51 7.00 22.78
C ALA A 108 -8.43 7.24 24.29
N SER A 109 -7.33 7.85 24.76
CA SER A 109 -7.27 8.27 26.15
C SER A 109 -8.19 9.49 26.34
N PRO A 110 -9.10 9.47 27.34
CA PRO A 110 -9.98 10.60 27.63
C PRO A 110 -9.21 11.83 28.15
N PHE A 111 -7.93 11.67 28.50
CA PHE A 111 -7.07 12.73 29.02
C PHE A 111 -6.24 13.44 27.93
N THR A 112 -6.25 12.93 26.69
CA THR A 112 -5.54 13.54 25.56
C THR A 112 -6.50 13.99 24.48
N PRO A 113 -6.55 15.29 24.13
CA PRO A 113 -7.45 15.80 23.11
C PRO A 113 -7.08 15.34 21.69
N ARG A 114 -5.82 14.92 21.46
CA ARG A 114 -5.37 14.34 20.20
C ARG A 114 -5.61 12.83 20.21
N LYS A 115 -6.41 12.35 19.25
CA LYS A 115 -6.58 10.92 19.00
C LYS A 115 -5.62 10.50 17.89
N THR A 116 -4.93 9.38 18.06
CA THR A 116 -4.08 8.81 16.99
C THR A 116 -4.80 7.63 16.38
N ALA A 117 -4.86 7.60 15.06
CA ALA A 117 -5.46 6.51 14.30
C ALA A 117 -4.53 6.01 13.19
N TYR A 118 -4.72 4.77 12.78
CA TYR A 118 -4.22 4.27 11.50
C TYR A 118 -5.26 4.53 10.43
N TYR A 119 -4.87 5.18 9.35
CA TYR A 119 -5.59 5.09 8.09
C TYR A 119 -4.99 3.95 7.27
N ARG A 120 -5.82 3.02 6.83
CA ARG A 120 -5.41 1.90 5.98
C ARG A 120 -6.22 1.87 4.71
N ARG A 121 -5.57 1.72 3.57
CA ARG A 121 -6.23 1.45 2.28
C ARG A 121 -5.79 0.10 1.76
N PHE A 122 -6.77 -0.75 1.48
CA PHE A 122 -6.62 -2.08 0.93
C PHE A 122 -7.00 -2.04 -0.55
N THR A 123 -6.01 -2.24 -1.42
CA THR A 123 -6.24 -2.30 -2.86
C THR A 123 -5.80 -3.65 -3.38
N ARG A 124 -6.67 -4.32 -4.12
CA ARG A 124 -6.40 -5.62 -4.73
C ARG A 124 -6.29 -5.46 -6.23
N PHE A 125 -5.24 -6.06 -6.80
CA PHE A 125 -4.99 -6.10 -8.22
C PHE A 125 -4.95 -7.54 -8.72
N ARG A 126 -5.50 -7.78 -9.89
CA ARG A 126 -5.33 -9.02 -10.65
C ARG A 126 -4.21 -8.84 -11.67
N ILE A 127 -3.31 -9.81 -11.75
CA ILE A 127 -2.28 -9.87 -12.77
C ILE A 127 -2.86 -10.55 -14.02
N GLU A 128 -2.69 -9.90 -15.18
CA GLU A 128 -3.05 -10.39 -16.52
C GLU A 128 -1.81 -10.58 -17.38
#